data_AF-A0A661DBD5-F1
#
_entry.id   AF-A0A661DBD5-F1
#
_cell.length_a   1.000
_cell.length_b   1.000
_cell.length_c   1.000
_cell.angle_alpha   90.00
_cell.angle_beta   90.00
_cell.angle_gamma   90.00
#
_symmetry.space_group_name_H-M   'P 1'
#
loop_
_entity.id
_entity.type
_entity.pdbx_description
1 polymer ?
#
loop_
_entity_poly.entity_id
_entity_poly.type
_entity_poly.pdbx_seq_one_letter_code
_entity_poly.pdbx_strand_id
1 'polypeptide(L)'
;MQDLSNINAILVYFDTNMYSRLFDDQTQPNIETEANACLEIIQAIKMKRLSLLGSDIVMFEVYNILEKEKQAKVENYLALSSYHVDSSDETLKLGQQVETKVENKSA
;
A
#
# COMPACT_ATOMS: atom_id res chain seq x y z
N MET A 1 -16.14 4.48 -9.92
CA MET A 1 -16.07 4.26 -8.46
C MET A 1 -16.64 2.89 -8.15
N GLN A 2 -15.81 1.92 -7.77
CA GLN A 2 -16.30 0.61 -7.31
C GLN A 2 -17.04 0.78 -5.98
N ASP A 3 -18.20 0.16 -5.86
CA ASP A 3 -18.99 0.15 -4.63
C ASP A 3 -18.36 -0.84 -3.63
N LEU A 4 -17.71 -0.29 -2.60
CA LEU A 4 -17.05 -1.04 -1.53
C LEU A 4 -17.98 -1.30 -0.33
N SER A 5 -19.27 -0.93 -0.41
CA SER A 5 -20.20 -1.02 0.73
C SER A 5 -20.62 -2.45 1.13
N ASN A 6 -20.34 -3.45 0.28
CA ASN A 6 -20.71 -4.86 0.47
C ASN A 6 -19.53 -5.77 0.85
N ILE A 7 -18.38 -5.23 1.27
CA ILE A 7 -17.22 -6.04 1.62
C ILE A 7 -17.44 -6.66 3.01
N ASN A 8 -17.77 -7.96 3.04
CA ASN A 8 -17.86 -8.76 4.28
C ASN A 8 -16.48 -9.18 4.85
N ALA A 9 -15.39 -8.71 4.24
CA ALA A 9 -14.01 -8.95 4.65
C ALA A 9 -13.37 -7.63 5.14
N ILE A 10 -12.37 -7.73 6.02
CA ILE A 10 -11.62 -6.54 6.43
C ILE A 10 -10.78 -6.08 5.24
N LEU A 11 -11.04 -4.85 4.78
CA LEU A 11 -10.30 -4.20 3.71
C LEU A 11 -9.05 -3.53 4.28
N VAL A 12 -7.89 -3.87 3.73
CA VAL A 12 -6.59 -3.29 4.12
C VAL A 12 -5.98 -2.55 2.94
N TYR A 13 -5.28 -1.46 3.24
CA TYR A 13 -4.53 -0.66 2.29
C TYR A 13 -3.06 -0.66 2.70
N PHE A 14 -2.17 -0.90 1.73
CA PHE A 14 -0.73 -0.82 1.93
C PHE A 14 -0.19 0.44 1.27
N ASP A 15 0.65 1.17 2.00
CA ASP A 15 1.52 2.15 1.37
C ASP A 15 2.68 1.45 0.63
N THR A 16 3.44 2.19 -0.16
CA THR A 16 4.56 1.64 -0.92
C THR A 16 5.70 1.11 -0.05
N ASN A 17 5.86 1.64 1.17
CA ASN A 17 6.90 1.22 2.10
C ASN A 17 6.62 -0.17 2.66
N MET A 18 5.36 -0.50 2.94
CA MET A 18 4.93 -1.83 3.41
C MET A 18 5.36 -2.93 2.44
N TYR A 19 5.23 -2.70 1.12
CA TYR A 19 5.71 -3.64 0.12
C TYR A 19 7.24 -3.71 0.06
N SER A 20 7.90 -2.55 0.16
CA SER A 20 9.35 -2.45 0.09
C SER A 20 10.04 -3.14 1.28
N ARG A 21 9.39 -3.15 2.44
CA ARG A 21 9.94 -3.67 3.71
C ARG A 21 10.27 -5.15 3.68
N LEU A 22 9.54 -5.91 2.86
CA LEU A 22 9.79 -7.34 2.61
C LEU A 22 11.17 -7.62 2.03
N PHE A 23 11.79 -6.62 1.39
CA PHE A 23 13.04 -6.74 0.66
C PHE A 23 14.15 -5.86 1.23
N ASP A 24 13.91 -5.20 2.36
CA ASP A 24 14.94 -4.43 3.04
C ASP A 24 15.95 -5.37 3.72
N ASP A 25 17.08 -4.80 4.14
CA ASP A 25 18.07 -5.52 4.94
C ASP A 25 17.49 -5.81 6.34
N GLN A 26 17.12 -7.07 6.55
CA GLN A 26 16.51 -7.57 7.79
C GLN A 26 17.56 -7.91 8.88
N THR A 27 18.81 -7.49 8.75
CA THR A 27 19.82 -7.67 9.80
C THR A 27 19.49 -6.93 11.11
N GLN A 28 18.62 -5.92 11.05
CA GLN A 28 18.10 -5.23 12.23
C GLN A 28 16.81 -5.89 12.71
N PRO A 29 16.69 -6.27 14.01
CA PRO A 29 15.53 -7.00 14.53
C PRO A 29 14.17 -6.32 14.30
N ASN A 30 14.15 -4.99 14.32
CA ASN A 30 12.93 -4.22 14.08
C ASN A 30 12.46 -4.36 12.62
N ILE A 31 13.39 -4.32 11.67
CA ILE A 31 13.11 -4.47 10.23
C ILE A 31 12.62 -5.89 9.93
N GLU A 32 13.26 -6.89 10.54
CA GLU A 32 12.83 -8.28 10.46
C GLU A 32 11.40 -8.46 11.00
N THR A 33 11.11 -7.88 12.17
CA THR A 33 9.78 -7.96 12.79
C THR A 33 8.70 -7.32 11.92
N GLU A 34 8.97 -6.13 11.37
CA GLU A 34 8.06 -5.45 10.44
C GLU A 34 7.83 -6.28 9.16
N ALA A 35 8.90 -6.82 8.56
CA ALA A 35 8.82 -7.66 7.37
C ALA A 35 8.00 -8.94 7.63
N ASN A 36 8.18 -9.58 8.78
CA ASN A 36 7.41 -10.76 9.18
C ASN A 36 5.92 -10.42 9.38
N ALA A 37 5.60 -9.29 10.03
CA ALA A 37 4.24 -8.82 10.17
C ALA A 37 3.59 -8.54 8.79
N CYS A 38 4.31 -7.92 7.86
CA CYS A 38 3.85 -7.73 6.48
C CYS A 38 3.54 -9.07 5.80
N LEU A 39 4.41 -10.08 5.96
CA LEU A 39 4.20 -11.41 5.40
C LEU A 39 2.96 -12.09 5.97
N GLU A 40 2.70 -11.98 7.26
CA GLU A 40 1.49 -12.53 7.89
C GLU A 40 0.21 -11.91 7.31
N ILE A 41 0.21 -10.58 7.11
CA ILE A 41 -0.93 -9.89 6.48
C ILE A 41 -1.11 -10.36 5.04
N ILE A 42 -0.02 -10.50 4.27
CA ILE A 42 -0.07 -11.03 2.90
C ILE A 42 -0.61 -12.46 2.86
N GLN A 43 -0.20 -13.31 3.81
CA GLN A 43 -0.74 -14.66 3.92
C GLN A 43 -2.25 -14.62 4.21
N ALA A 44 -2.70 -13.75 5.11
CA ALA A 44 -4.13 -13.58 5.39
C ALA A 44 -4.92 -13.09 4.16
N ILE A 45 -4.35 -12.20 3.33
CA ILE A 45 -4.91 -11.79 2.03
C ILE A 45 -5.01 -12.99 1.08
N LYS A 46 -3.93 -13.77 0.92
CA LYS A 46 -3.91 -14.98 0.06
C LYS A 46 -4.93 -16.03 0.52
N MET A 47 -5.16 -16.14 1.82
CA MET A 47 -6.18 -16.99 2.43
C MET A 47 -7.60 -16.41 2.36
N LYS A 48 -7.79 -15.24 1.72
CA LYS A 48 -9.06 -14.52 1.59
C LYS A 48 -9.70 -14.14 2.93
N ARG A 49 -8.90 -14.01 3.99
CA ARG A 49 -9.35 -13.50 5.30
C ARG A 49 -9.37 -11.97 5.34
N LEU A 50 -8.51 -11.35 4.54
CA LEU A 50 -8.44 -9.92 4.30
C LEU A 50 -8.58 -9.66 2.80
N SER A 51 -9.03 -8.47 2.45
CA SER A 51 -9.02 -7.98 1.08
C SER A 51 -8.03 -6.84 0.95
N LEU A 52 -7.20 -6.88 -0.09
CA LEU A 52 -6.23 -5.81 -0.35
C LEU A 52 -6.82 -4.78 -1.31
N LEU A 53 -6.70 -3.51 -0.95
CA LEU A 53 -7.04 -2.35 -1.76
C LEU A 53 -5.77 -1.80 -2.43
N GLY A 54 -5.75 -1.80 -3.76
CA GLY A 54 -4.75 -1.10 -4.57
C GLY A 54 -5.19 0.32 -4.92
N SER A 55 -4.26 1.14 -5.40
CA SER A 55 -4.55 2.46 -5.95
C SER A 55 -3.59 2.84 -7.08
N ASP A 56 -4.04 3.75 -7.96
CA ASP A 56 -3.17 4.34 -9.00
C ASP A 56 -1.92 5.00 -8.41
N ILE A 57 -2.06 5.61 -7.23
CA ILE A 57 -0.97 6.30 -6.52
C ILE A 57 0.11 5.32 -6.11
N VAL A 58 -0.25 4.20 -5.47
CA VAL A 58 0.73 3.18 -5.06
C VAL A 58 1.34 2.50 -6.28
N MET A 59 0.54 2.23 -7.33
CA MET A 59 1.10 1.72 -8.58
C MET A 59 2.14 2.67 -9.17
N PHE A 60 1.85 3.97 -9.22
CA PHE A 60 2.79 4.99 -9.68
C PHE A 60 4.08 5.03 -8.84
N GLU A 61 3.96 4.99 -7.51
CA GLU A 61 5.12 4.96 -6.61
C GLU A 61 5.98 3.70 -6.83
N VAL A 62 5.35 2.53 -6.98
CA VAL A 62 6.05 1.28 -7.28
C VAL A 62 6.73 1.33 -8.64
N TYR A 63 6.11 1.94 -9.65
CA TYR A 63 6.72 2.11 -10.97
C TYR A 63 8.01 2.94 -10.93
N ASN A 64 8.14 3.84 -9.96
CA ASN A 64 9.30 4.70 -9.75
C ASN A 64 10.40 4.07 -8.89
N ILE A 65 10.25 2.82 -8.43
CA ILE A 65 11.33 2.10 -7.75
C ILE A 65 12.51 1.91 -8.74
N LEU A 66 13.68 2.43 -8.37
CA LEU A 66 14.88 2.42 -9.22
C LEU A 66 15.44 1.00 -9.43
N GLU A 67 15.42 0.19 -8.38
CA GLU A 67 15.93 -1.18 -8.41
C GLU A 67 14.90 -2.12 -9.07
N LYS A 68 15.19 -2.53 -10.31
CA LYS A 68 14.25 -3.30 -11.14
C LYS A 68 13.88 -4.67 -10.55
N GLU A 69 14.80 -5.31 -9.83
CA GLU A 69 14.50 -6.57 -9.15
C GLU A 69 13.49 -6.36 -8.00
N LYS A 70 13.72 -5.35 -7.16
CA LYS A 70 12.79 -4.96 -6.09
C LYS A 70 11.43 -4.55 -6.65
N GLN A 71 11.42 -3.74 -7.72
CA GLN A 71 10.20 -3.34 -8.42
C GLN A 71 9.37 -4.56 -8.86
N ALA A 72 9.96 -5.49 -9.60
CA ALA A 72 9.25 -6.67 -10.11
C ALA A 72 8.69 -7.54 -8.97
N LYS A 73 9.42 -7.65 -7.85
CA LYS A 73 8.93 -8.38 -6.68
C LYS A 73 7.74 -7.68 -6.01
N VAL A 74 7.76 -6.36 -5.91
CA VAL A 74 6.64 -5.58 -5.36
C VAL A 74 5.41 -5.66 -6.27
N GLU A 75 5.58 -5.59 -7.59
CA GLU A 75 4.49 -5.71 -8.57
C GLU A 75 3.71 -7.04 -8.41
N ASN A 76 4.42 -8.15 -8.13
CA ASN A 76 3.76 -9.43 -7.85
C ASN A 76 2.84 -9.40 -6.62
N TYR A 77 3.16 -8.58 -5.61
CA TYR A 77 2.31 -8.41 -4.43
C TYR A 77 1.16 -7.44 -4.69
N LEU A 78 1.37 -6.39 -5.50
CA LEU A 78 0.28 -5.51 -5.94
C LEU A 78 -0.82 -6.26 -6.68
N ALA A 79 -0.46 -7.28 -7.46
CA ALA A 79 -1.40 -8.15 -8.17
C ALA A 79 -2.34 -8.94 -7.24
N LEU A 80 -2.10 -8.97 -5.92
CA LEU A 80 -3.01 -9.56 -4.93
C LEU A 80 -4.20 -8.64 -4.59
N SER A 81 -4.19 -7.39 -5.07
CA SER A 81 -5.26 -6.42 -4.82
C SER A 81 -6.59 -6.96 -5.34
N SER A 82 -7.56 -7.05 -4.44
CA SER A 82 -8.93 -7.50 -4.76
C SER A 82 -9.80 -6.33 -5.24
N TYR A 83 -9.40 -5.12 -4.90
CA TYR A 83 -10.08 -3.86 -5.22
C TYR A 83 -9.05 -2.83 -5.66
N HIS A 84 -9.49 -1.86 -6.46
CA HIS A 84 -8.63 -0.79 -6.96
C HIS A 84 -9.34 0.55 -6.86
N VAL A 85 -8.60 1.57 -6.44
CA VAL A 85 -9.07 2.96 -6.41
C VAL A 85 -8.30 3.78 -7.45
N ASP A 86 -9.04 4.26 -8.43
CA ASP A 86 -8.52 5.19 -9.43
C ASP A 86 -8.20 6.54 -8.77
N SER A 87 -7.15 7.20 -9.23
CA SER A 87 -6.87 8.58 -8.84
C SER A 87 -7.94 9.49 -9.46
N SER A 88 -8.60 10.27 -8.61
CA SER A 88 -9.62 11.24 -9.00
C SER A 88 -9.20 12.67 -8.63
N ASP A 89 -9.77 13.65 -9.31
CA ASP A 89 -9.57 15.06 -8.97
C ASP A 89 -10.00 15.34 -7.51
N GLU A 90 -11.02 14.65 -7.02
CA GLU A 90 -11.49 14.73 -5.64
C GLU A 90 -10.43 14.22 -4.65
N THR A 91 -9.85 13.05 -4.93
CA THR A 91 -8.77 12.46 -4.10
C THR A 91 -7.55 13.39 -4.07
N LEU A 92 -7.16 13.95 -5.21
CA LEU A 92 -6.03 14.88 -5.32
C LEU A 92 -6.29 16.18 -4.56
N LYS A 93 -7.47 16.78 -4.74
CA LYS A 93 -7.86 18.00 -4.00
C LYS A 93 -7.88 17.76 -2.49
N LEU A 94 -8.37 16.60 -2.05
CA LEU A 94 -8.35 16.24 -0.63
C LEU A 94 -6.91 16.10 -0.11
N GLY A 95 -6.03 15.46 -0.87
CA GLY A 95 -4.59 15.36 -0.55
C GLY A 95 -3.96 16.74 -0.34
N GLN A 96 -4.17 17.66 -1.28
CA GLN A 96 -3.68 19.05 -1.18
C GLN A 96 -4.23 19.78 0.05
N GLN A 97 -5.52 19.60 0.36
CA GLN A 97 -6.12 20.20 1.56
C GLN A 97 -5.52 19.66 2.86
N VAL A 98 -5.17 18.37 2.90
CA VAL A 98 -4.50 17.76 4.06
C VAL A 98 -3.09 18.34 4.21
N GLU A 99 -2.33 18.46 3.12
CA GLU A 99 -0.99 19.05 3.09
C GLU A 99 -0.98 20.49 3.64
N THR A 100 -1.83 21.36 3.09
CA THR A 100 -1.91 22.77 3.53
C THR A 100 -2.34 22.92 5.00
N LYS A 101 -3.15 22.00 5.54
CA LYS A 101 -3.55 22.04 6.96
C LYS A 101 -2.40 21.67 7.91
N VAL A 102 -1.47 20.83 7.47
CA VAL A 102 -0.28 20.44 8.26
C VAL A 102 0.72 21.60 8.34
N GLU A 103 0.89 22.34 7.24
CA GLU A 103 1.77 23.52 7.20
C GLU A 103 1.28 24.63 8.14
N ASN A 104 -0.03 24.91 8.16
CA ASN A 104 -0.62 25.94 9.01
C ASN A 104 -0.67 25.59 10.51
N LYS A 105 -0.42 24.32 10.89
CA LYS A 105 -0.31 23.89 12.29
C LYS A 105 1.13 23.92 12.82
N SER A 106 2.11 24.08 11.93
CA SER A 106 3.53 24.10 12.25
C SER A 106 4.13 25.51 12.28
N ALA A 107 3.28 26.55 12.09
CA ALA A 107 3.59 27.97 12.17
C ALA A 107 2.92 28.59 13.41
#